data_AF-A0A8S1SDM4-F1
#
_entry.id   AF-A0A8S1SDM4-F1
#
_cell.length_a   1.000
_cell.length_b   1.000
_cell.length_c   1.000
_cell.angle_alpha   90.00
_cell.angle_beta   90.00
_cell.angle_gamma   90.00
#
_symmetry.space_group_name_H-M   'P 1'
#
loop_
_entity.id
_entity.type
_entity.pdbx_description
1 polymer ?
#
loop_
_entity_poly.entity_id
_entity_poly.type
_entity_poly.pdbx_seq_one_letter_code
_entity_poly.pdbx_strand_id
1 'polypeptide(L)'
;MSFDHLNDTNITNQSEKEHVNEFYDYQIRNMYDKEKYINPHDIAGQPGLVTSQAVELEKKKVQFRMANEIYLRKHPELSVMLSIFLFRVLEEKPDDVLMYAGKFFDQQHLEEVILIQKKHYLENGNATA
;
A
#
# COMPACT_ATOMS: atom_id res chain seq x y z
N MET A 1 -8.53 14.57 -16.07
CA MET A 1 -7.14 14.76 -15.58
C MET A 1 -6.33 13.63 -16.18
N SER A 2 -5.31 13.94 -16.98
CA SER A 2 -4.50 12.97 -17.72
C SER A 2 -3.56 12.20 -16.78
N PHE A 3 -3.33 10.91 -17.06
CA PHE A 3 -2.60 9.96 -16.20
C PHE A 3 -1.13 9.79 -16.62
N ASP A 4 -0.47 10.85 -17.07
CA ASP A 4 0.84 10.73 -17.75
C ASP A 4 2.06 10.77 -16.82
N HIS A 5 1.91 10.52 -15.50
CA HIS A 5 2.98 10.81 -14.52
C HIS A 5 3.40 9.61 -13.64
N LEU A 6 3.18 8.37 -14.07
CA LEU A 6 3.39 7.16 -13.25
C LEU A 6 4.56 6.25 -13.70
N ASN A 7 5.66 6.80 -14.23
CA ASN A 7 6.68 5.97 -14.90
C ASN A 7 7.96 5.64 -14.12
N ASP A 8 8.06 5.99 -12.84
CA ASP A 8 9.31 5.81 -12.07
C ASP A 8 9.33 4.51 -11.23
N THR A 9 9.09 3.38 -11.89
CA THR A 9 9.51 2.07 -11.40
C THR A 9 10.24 1.34 -12.52
N ASN A 10 11.41 0.77 -12.21
CA ASN A 10 12.26 -0.06 -13.07
C ASN A 10 11.50 -1.29 -13.61
N ILE A 11 10.65 -1.08 -14.61
CA ILE A 11 10.02 -2.10 -15.44
C ILE A 11 10.59 -1.91 -16.84
N THR A 12 11.41 -2.85 -17.28
CA THR A 12 12.27 -2.70 -18.46
C THR A 12 11.51 -2.90 -19.78
N ASN A 13 10.23 -3.34 -19.74
CA ASN A 13 9.41 -3.65 -20.92
C ASN A 13 8.08 -2.88 -20.94
N GLN A 14 7.78 -2.23 -22.07
CA GLN A 14 6.56 -1.42 -22.28
C GLN A 14 5.26 -2.23 -22.11
N SER A 15 5.26 -3.48 -22.54
CA SER A 15 4.10 -4.40 -22.44
C SER A 15 3.77 -4.78 -20.99
N GLU A 16 4.79 -4.93 -20.15
CA GLU A 16 4.62 -5.24 -18.72
C GLU A 16 4.02 -4.03 -17.97
N LYS A 17 4.43 -2.81 -18.33
CA LYS A 17 3.83 -1.58 -17.78
C LYS A 17 2.35 -1.45 -18.12
N GLU A 18 1.97 -1.77 -19.36
CA GLU A 18 0.58 -1.73 -19.82
C GLU A 18 -0.29 -2.77 -19.10
N HIS A 19 0.19 -4.01 -18.99
CA HIS A 19 -0.52 -5.08 -18.28
C HIS A 19 -0.72 -4.78 -16.78
N VAL A 20 0.31 -4.23 -16.15
CA VAL A 20 0.27 -3.85 -14.73
C VAL A 20 -0.74 -2.70 -14.52
N ASN A 21 -0.76 -1.70 -15.39
CA ASN A 21 -1.75 -0.61 -15.34
C ASN A 21 -3.18 -1.09 -15.60
N GLU A 22 -3.39 -1.99 -16.56
CA GLU A 22 -4.71 -2.53 -16.87
C GLU A 22 -5.29 -3.34 -15.69
N PHE A 23 -4.45 -4.15 -15.05
CA PHE A 23 -4.83 -4.90 -13.85
C PHE A 23 -5.21 -3.97 -12.69
N TYR A 24 -4.46 -2.87 -12.51
CA TYR A 24 -4.72 -1.89 -11.47
C TYR A 24 -6.02 -1.11 -11.68
N ASP A 25 -6.27 -0.68 -12.92
CA ASP A 25 -7.52 0.00 -13.24
C ASP A 25 -8.71 -0.92 -13.04
N TYR A 26 -8.55 -2.20 -13.40
CA TYR A 26 -9.56 -3.21 -13.13
C TYR A 26 -9.83 -3.36 -11.63
N GLN A 27 -8.80 -3.41 -10.78
CA GLN A 27 -9.00 -3.48 -9.32
C GLN A 27 -9.75 -2.26 -8.78
N ILE A 28 -9.35 -1.05 -9.19
CA ILE A 28 -9.98 0.21 -8.74
C ILE A 28 -11.43 0.31 -9.21
N ARG A 29 -11.71 -0.02 -10.48
CA ARG A 29 -13.07 -0.02 -11.02
C ARG A 29 -13.98 -1.00 -10.30
N ASN A 30 -13.44 -2.15 -9.90
CA ASN A 30 -14.20 -3.19 -9.23
C ASN A 30 -14.27 -3.03 -7.70
N MET A 31 -13.70 -1.98 -7.09
CA MET A 31 -13.83 -1.78 -5.64
C MET A 31 -15.28 -1.56 -5.18
N TYR A 32 -16.18 -1.15 -6.09
CA TYR A 32 -17.62 -1.03 -5.85
C TYR A 32 -18.38 -2.36 -6.03
N ASP A 33 -17.73 -3.41 -6.55
CA ASP A 33 -18.31 -4.74 -6.71
C ASP A 33 -18.38 -5.46 -5.36
N LYS A 34 -19.60 -5.56 -4.83
CA LYS A 34 -19.88 -6.15 -3.52
C LYS A 34 -19.72 -7.67 -3.49
N GLU A 35 -19.84 -8.35 -4.63
CA GLU A 35 -19.65 -9.81 -4.68
C GLU A 35 -18.18 -10.16 -4.63
N LYS A 36 -17.33 -9.30 -5.21
CA LYS A 36 -15.89 -9.51 -5.30
C LYS A 36 -15.12 -8.99 -4.09
N TYR A 37 -15.52 -7.84 -3.54
CA TYR A 37 -14.85 -7.21 -2.40
C TYR A 37 -15.79 -7.11 -1.20
N ILE A 38 -16.02 -8.26 -0.57
CA ILE A 38 -16.72 -8.34 0.70
C ILE A 38 -15.88 -7.58 1.75
N ASN A 39 -16.49 -6.57 2.38
CA ASN A 39 -15.88 -5.90 3.52
C ASN A 39 -16.22 -6.72 4.78
N PRO A 40 -15.26 -7.42 5.41
CA PRO A 40 -15.54 -8.17 6.64
C PRO A 40 -15.89 -7.25 7.81
N HIS A 41 -15.65 -5.95 7.70
CA HIS A 41 -16.05 -4.90 8.63
C HIS A 41 -17.27 -4.09 8.13
N ASP A 42 -18.14 -4.74 7.35
CA ASP A 42 -19.44 -4.15 7.02
C ASP A 42 -20.25 -3.92 8.31
N ILE A 43 -20.93 -2.77 8.37
CA ILE A 43 -21.80 -2.40 9.51
C ILE A 43 -23.27 -2.72 9.25
N ALA A 44 -23.57 -3.38 8.12
CA ALA A 44 -24.89 -3.94 7.85
C ALA A 44 -25.33 -4.83 9.04
N GLY A 45 -26.29 -4.34 9.84
CA GLY A 45 -26.80 -5.02 11.03
C GLY A 45 -26.42 -4.38 12.37
N GLN A 46 -25.63 -3.31 12.39
CA GLN A 46 -25.35 -2.58 13.63
C GLN A 46 -26.62 -1.86 14.14
N PRO A 47 -27.04 -2.08 15.40
CA PRO A 47 -28.21 -1.41 15.95
C PRO A 47 -28.00 0.11 16.01
N GLY A 48 -29.00 0.88 15.57
CA GLY A 48 -28.99 2.35 15.61
C GLY A 48 -28.65 3.05 14.29
N LEU A 49 -28.32 2.32 13.21
CA LEU A 49 -28.12 2.89 11.87
C LEU A 49 -29.38 2.73 11.00
N VAL A 50 -29.82 3.83 10.37
CA VAL A 50 -30.84 3.78 9.33
C VAL A 50 -30.24 3.18 8.05
N THR A 51 -31.03 2.46 7.27
CA THR A 51 -30.58 1.84 6.00
C THR A 51 -29.94 2.83 5.04
N SER A 52 -30.45 4.07 4.96
CA SER A 52 -29.87 5.15 4.17
C SER A 52 -28.47 5.56 4.64
N GLN A 53 -28.26 5.63 5.96
CA GLN A 53 -26.96 5.95 6.56
C GLN A 53 -25.94 4.84 6.30
N ALA A 54 -26.36 3.57 6.40
CA ALA A 54 -25.49 2.43 6.09
C ALA A 54 -25.02 2.45 4.63
N VAL A 55 -25.92 2.75 3.68
CA VAL A 55 -25.59 2.84 2.26
C VAL A 55 -24.64 4.01 1.98
N GLU A 56 -24.88 5.18 2.58
CA GLU A 56 -23.99 6.33 2.41
C GLU A 56 -22.60 6.08 2.99
N LEU A 57 -22.55 5.45 4.16
CA LEU A 57 -21.30 5.13 4.83
C LEU A 57 -20.50 4.10 4.03
N GLU A 58 -21.15 3.08 3.46
CA GLU A 58 -20.45 2.11 2.61
C GLU A 58 -19.87 2.78 1.35
N LYS A 59 -20.60 3.72 0.72
CA LYS A 59 -20.05 4.52 -0.39
C LYS A 59 -18.81 5.29 0.03
N LYS A 60 -18.84 5.95 1.20
CA LYS A 60 -17.68 6.69 1.74
C LYS A 60 -16.50 5.76 2.05
N LYS A 61 -16.74 4.57 2.62
CA LYS A 61 -15.69 3.56 2.86
C LYS A 61 -15.00 3.15 1.57
N VAL A 62 -15.77 2.86 0.51
CA VAL A 62 -15.20 2.51 -0.80
C VAL A 62 -14.36 3.66 -1.37
N GLN A 63 -14.86 4.90 -1.27
CA GLN A 63 -14.09 6.09 -1.68
C GLN A 63 -12.78 6.24 -0.91
N PHE A 64 -12.78 6.05 0.41
CA PHE A 64 -11.56 6.09 1.21
C PHE A 64 -10.58 4.97 0.86
N ARG A 65 -11.07 3.73 0.67
CA ARG A 65 -10.22 2.61 0.23
C ARG A 65 -9.54 2.93 -1.11
N MET A 66 -10.30 3.49 -2.05
CA MET A 66 -9.78 3.90 -3.35
C MET A 66 -8.74 5.03 -3.24
N ALA A 67 -9.02 6.06 -2.44
CA ALA A 67 -8.10 7.16 -2.22
C ALA A 67 -6.79 6.71 -1.54
N ASN A 68 -6.89 5.84 -0.54
CA ASN A 68 -5.73 5.26 0.14
C ASN A 68 -4.90 4.41 -0.82
N GLU A 69 -5.53 3.55 -1.62
CA GLU A 69 -4.82 2.73 -2.62
C GLU A 69 -4.10 3.61 -3.64
N ILE A 70 -4.76 4.66 -4.15
CA ILE A 70 -4.14 5.63 -5.06
C ILE A 70 -2.96 6.34 -4.39
N TYR A 71 -3.10 6.77 -3.14
CA TYR A 71 -2.03 7.40 -2.38
C TYR A 71 -0.84 6.46 -2.20
N LEU A 72 -1.06 5.26 -1.67
CA LEU A 72 -0.03 4.26 -1.42
C LEU A 72 0.70 3.82 -2.69
N ARG A 73 0.05 3.88 -3.86
CA ARG A 73 0.69 3.63 -5.16
C ARG A 73 1.47 4.83 -5.67
N LYS A 74 0.93 6.04 -5.56
CA LYS A 74 1.58 7.28 -6.05
C LYS A 74 2.80 7.65 -5.22
N HIS A 75 2.80 7.26 -3.95
CA HIS A 75 3.81 7.66 -3.00
C HIS A 75 4.75 6.49 -2.69
N PRO A 76 6.07 6.66 -2.87
CA PRO A 76 7.05 5.59 -2.65
C PRO A 76 7.28 5.26 -1.17
N GLU A 77 6.57 5.92 -0.24
CA GLU A 77 6.76 5.77 1.19
C GLU A 77 6.59 4.31 1.64
N LEU A 78 5.56 3.62 1.13
CA LEU A 78 5.30 2.22 1.48
C LEU A 78 6.35 1.28 0.89
N SER A 79 6.74 1.48 -0.38
CA SER A 79 7.73 0.61 -1.03
C SER A 79 9.11 0.74 -0.39
N VAL A 80 9.51 1.96 -0.01
CA VAL A 80 10.73 2.22 0.75
C VAL A 80 10.68 1.52 2.11
N MET A 81 9.57 1.67 2.84
CA MET A 81 9.41 1.07 4.16
C MET A 81 9.47 -0.46 4.12
N LEU A 82 8.80 -1.08 3.14
CA LEU A 82 8.85 -2.53 2.92
C LEU A 82 10.23 -3.02 2.50
N SER A 83 10.94 -2.25 1.66
CA SER A 83 12.30 -2.60 1.22
C SER A 83 13.26 -2.62 2.41
N ILE A 84 13.20 -1.60 3.27
CA ILE A 84 14.01 -1.51 4.49
C ILE A 84 13.68 -2.65 5.45
N PHE A 85 12.39 -2.92 5.66
CA PHE A 85 11.96 -4.06 6.47
C PHE A 85 12.56 -5.36 5.94
N LEU A 86 12.51 -5.59 4.63
CA LEU A 86 13.06 -6.79 4.01
C LEU A 86 14.59 -6.86 4.17
N PHE A 87 15.32 -5.76 3.98
CA PHE A 87 16.75 -5.71 4.23
C PHE A 87 17.09 -6.14 5.65
N ARG A 88 16.37 -5.61 6.65
CA ARG A 88 16.57 -6.00 8.04
C ARG A 88 16.24 -7.45 8.33
N VAL A 89 15.16 -7.97 7.78
CA VAL A 89 14.80 -9.40 7.95
C VAL A 89 15.89 -10.30 7.36
N LEU A 90 16.47 -9.92 6.21
CA LEU A 90 17.53 -10.68 5.57
C LEU A 90 18.87 -10.58 6.32
N GLU A 91 19.14 -9.45 6.96
CA GLU A 91 20.35 -9.19 7.75
C GLU A 91 20.29 -9.87 9.13
N GLU A 92 19.22 -9.63 9.88
CA GLU A 92 19.05 -10.10 11.26
C GLU A 92 18.51 -11.54 11.35
N LYS A 93 17.89 -12.05 10.28
CA LYS A 93 17.32 -13.42 10.17
C LYS A 93 16.56 -13.86 11.43
N PRO A 94 15.48 -13.15 11.81
CA PRO A 94 14.73 -13.48 13.01
C PRO A 94 14.04 -14.85 12.90
N ASP A 95 13.95 -15.56 14.02
CA ASP A 95 13.25 -16.86 14.10
C ASP A 95 11.74 -16.74 13.84
N ASP A 96 11.14 -15.60 14.21
CA ASP A 96 9.74 -15.28 13.97
C ASP A 96 9.61 -13.92 13.28
N VAL A 97 9.36 -13.97 11.97
CA VAL A 97 9.22 -12.79 11.10
C VAL A 97 7.96 -11.98 11.44
N LEU A 98 6.88 -12.63 11.92
CA LEU A 98 5.62 -11.94 12.21
C LEU A 98 5.75 -11.11 13.49
N MET A 99 6.31 -11.70 14.55
CA MET A 99 6.63 -10.96 15.78
C MET A 99 7.63 -9.83 15.49
N TYR A 100 8.61 -10.08 14.62
CA TYR A 100 9.58 -9.07 14.20
C TYR A 100 8.90 -7.90 13.48
N ALA A 101 7.98 -8.18 12.56
CA ALA A 101 7.19 -7.16 11.87
C ALA A 101 6.44 -6.27 12.86
N GLY A 102 5.73 -6.86 13.83
CA GLY A 102 5.04 -6.09 14.87
C GLY A 102 6.00 -5.14 15.61
N LYS A 103 7.14 -5.65 16.07
CA LYS A 103 8.16 -4.82 16.75
C LYS A 103 8.80 -3.76 15.86
N PHE A 104 8.91 -4.00 14.56
CA PHE A 104 9.49 -3.07 13.61
C PHE A 104 8.51 -1.93 13.29
N PHE A 105 7.27 -2.25 12.96
CA PHE A 105 6.27 -1.25 12.55
C PHE A 105 5.62 -0.50 13.73
N ASP A 106 5.61 -1.06 14.95
CA ASP A 106 5.05 -0.38 16.14
C ASP A 106 6.03 0.61 16.81
N GLN A 107 7.18 0.91 16.19
CA GLN A 107 8.15 1.84 16.76
C GLN A 107 7.64 3.28 16.72
N GLN A 108 7.64 3.95 17.87
CA GLN A 108 7.16 5.35 17.99
C GLN A 108 7.90 6.34 17.07
N HIS A 109 9.14 6.01 16.66
CA HIS A 109 9.99 6.85 15.81
C HIS A 109 10.26 6.18 14.46
N LEU A 110 9.29 5.39 13.96
CA LEU A 110 9.44 4.64 12.71
C LEU A 110 9.85 5.53 11.53
N GLU A 111 9.27 6.74 11.42
CA GLU A 111 9.60 7.67 10.35
C GLU A 111 11.11 8.02 10.33
N GLU A 112 11.67 8.37 11.48
CA GLU A 112 13.10 8.69 11.62
C GLU A 112 13.97 7.47 11.28
N VAL A 113 13.57 6.29 11.77
CA VAL A 113 14.25 5.01 11.49
C VAL A 113 14.27 4.70 9.99
N ILE A 114 13.16 4.93 9.29
CA ILE A 114 13.06 4.74 7.84
C ILE A 114 13.88 5.77 7.09
N LEU A 115 13.88 7.03 7.49
CA LEU A 115 14.68 8.09 6.85
C LEU A 115 16.19 7.81 6.97
N ILE A 116 16.66 7.39 8.14
CA ILE A 116 18.07 7.03 8.36
C ILE A 116 18.44 5.82 7.50
N GLN A 117 17.61 4.78 7.52
CA GLN A 117 17.89 3.54 6.80
C GLN A 117 17.76 3.68 5.29
N LYS A 118 16.87 4.54 4.80
CA LYS A 118 16.78 4.89 3.38
C LYS A 118 18.13 5.40 2.88
N LYS A 119 18.77 6.32 3.61
CA LYS A 119 20.12 6.82 3.27
C LYS A 119 21.14 5.68 3.23
N HIS A 120 21.10 4.81 4.24
CA HIS A 120 22.04 3.70 4.38
C HIS A 120 21.92 2.66 3.24
N TYR A 121 20.71 2.14 2.99
CA TYR A 121 20.50 1.02 2.08
C TYR A 121 20.18 1.42 0.64
N LEU A 122 19.50 2.55 0.43
CA LEU A 122 18.98 2.93 -0.90
C LEU A 122 19.80 4.04 -1.58
N GLU A 123 20.46 4.92 -0.82
CA GLU A 123 21.22 6.05 -1.40
C GLU A 123 22.72 5.74 -1.54
N ASN A 124 23.33 5.09 -0.55
CA ASN A 124 24.76 4.77 -0.58
C ASN A 124 25.14 3.64 -1.57
N GLY A 125 24.19 2.78 -1.96
CA GLY A 125 24.43 1.70 -2.93
C GLY A 125 24.58 2.16 -4.39
N ASN A 126 24.16 3.39 -4.71
CA ASN A 126 24.21 3.93 -6.08
C ASN A 126 25.54 4.63 -6.43
N ALA A 127 26.47 4.75 -5.48
CA ALA A 127 27.75 5.44 -5.69
C ALA A 127 28.89 4.52 -6.22
N THR A 128 28.64 3.22 -6.35
CA THR A 128 29.63 2.21 -6.74
C THR A 128 29.17 1.32 -7.91
N ALA A 129 28.44 1.88 -8.87
CA ALA A 129 28.09 1.24 -10.14
C ALA A 129 28.50 2.11 -11.32
#